data_AF-A0A959WBX7-F1
#
_entry.id   AF-A0A959WBX7-F1
#
_cell.length_a   1.000
_cell.length_b   1.000
_cell.length_c   1.000
_cell.angle_alpha   90.00
_cell.angle_beta   90.00
_cell.angle_gamma   90.00
#
_symmetry.space_group_name_H-M   'P 1'
#
loop_
_entity.id
_entity.type
_entity.pdbx_description
1 polymer ?
#
loop_
_entity_poly.entity_id
_entity_poly.type
_entity_poly.pdbx_seq_one_letter_code
_entity_poly.pdbx_strand_id
1 'polypeptide(L)'
;MQLPTDRRGWVKLAAVAVAAIAAFMLIKRALPDFDAQDVLEDISGKLGAWTYAIVAVLAFLETGAFVGLVAPGETFVVLAGAVAGQGETSVVLTIGIVWFAAFMGDTVSYVLGEKLGRDFILEHGHRVRITRERFAQVERYFDSHGGKTILIGRFIGLVRALAPFIAGSSGMRYRAMAPYSILGTGLWATAFVLLGYFASKNIDAVLSNSEHVLLAFAIIVGLIVGAIVAVRFLREPENRDKVERWMQQRRGFRSILALGKSVSPQARFLAQRVTPGDLGLELTSALAALAVGSYLFIALGMLVHDQPGATVTDQALIDFCARITTDWLTSLSKVVTALGTTPAVLVATLAAAVWLGLRRHWLELVVLLVGAALILIGTPIAKEIVDRPRPDGALVDAGGPSYPSGHASHSIIYVWIALMISVRAKVGLTRGTAIVVAGIALAAAIGLSRVYLRVHYLSDVTGGWAFGVTVYALLAAVAVLVSYFRQDGQRVD
;
A
#
# COMPACT_ATOMS: atom_id res chain seq x y z
N MET A 1 -25.24 -6.58 4.54
CA MET A 1 -25.29 -7.85 5.29
C MET A 1 -25.83 -7.50 6.66
N GLN A 2 -27.10 -7.82 6.93
CA GLN A 2 -27.71 -7.59 8.25
C GLN A 2 -27.21 -8.68 9.19
N LEU A 3 -26.62 -8.30 10.32
CA LEU A 3 -26.14 -9.26 11.30
C LEU A 3 -27.32 -9.88 12.06
N PRO A 4 -27.18 -11.12 12.56
CA PRO A 4 -28.28 -11.81 13.21
C PRO A 4 -28.72 -11.10 14.49
N THR A 5 -30.01 -10.85 14.61
CA THR A 5 -30.64 -10.15 15.74
C THR A 5 -31.02 -11.08 16.90
N ASP A 6 -30.91 -12.41 16.71
CA ASP A 6 -31.29 -13.41 17.69
C ASP A 6 -30.10 -14.07 18.38
N ARG A 7 -30.35 -14.60 19.59
CA ARG A 7 -29.35 -15.30 20.41
C ARG A 7 -28.74 -16.49 19.67
N ARG A 8 -29.49 -17.14 18.76
CA ARG A 8 -29.00 -18.26 17.94
C ARG A 8 -27.99 -17.79 16.89
N GLY A 9 -28.13 -16.59 16.35
CA GLY A 9 -27.23 -16.04 15.37
C GLY A 9 -25.87 -15.63 15.94
N TRP A 10 -25.85 -15.15 17.18
CA TRP A 10 -24.60 -14.95 17.94
C TRP A 10 -23.93 -16.27 18.31
N VAL A 11 -24.73 -17.29 18.68
CA VAL A 11 -24.21 -18.65 18.89
C VAL A 11 -23.65 -19.21 17.59
N LYS A 12 -24.26 -18.95 16.44
CA LYS A 12 -23.72 -19.34 15.12
C LYS A 12 -22.42 -18.61 14.79
N LEU A 13 -22.32 -17.32 15.07
CA LEU A 13 -21.09 -16.53 14.81
C LEU A 13 -19.95 -16.94 15.74
N ALA A 14 -20.25 -17.17 17.03
CA ALA A 14 -19.30 -17.72 17.98
C ALA A 14 -18.92 -19.16 17.62
N ALA A 15 -19.87 -19.99 17.17
CA ALA A 15 -19.60 -21.34 16.70
C ALA A 15 -18.74 -21.34 15.42
N VAL A 16 -18.94 -20.38 14.51
CA VAL A 16 -18.09 -20.20 13.32
C VAL A 16 -16.69 -19.75 13.72
N ALA A 17 -16.55 -18.82 14.68
CA ALA A 17 -15.24 -18.40 15.18
C ALA A 17 -14.52 -19.54 15.92
N VAL A 18 -15.23 -20.29 16.77
CA VAL A 18 -14.70 -21.47 17.47
C VAL A 18 -14.38 -22.58 16.48
N ALA A 19 -15.21 -22.82 15.47
CA ALA A 19 -14.93 -23.79 14.41
C ALA A 19 -13.75 -23.36 13.54
N ALA A 20 -13.55 -22.07 13.28
CA ALA A 20 -12.40 -21.56 12.56
C ALA A 20 -11.10 -21.71 13.40
N ILE A 21 -11.15 -21.44 14.69
CA ILE A 21 -10.04 -21.66 15.63
C ILE A 21 -9.74 -23.16 15.78
N ALA A 22 -10.78 -23.99 15.90
CA ALA A 22 -10.65 -25.44 16.00
C ALA A 22 -10.12 -26.03 14.69
N ALA A 23 -10.60 -25.58 13.53
CA ALA A 23 -10.08 -25.96 12.22
C ALA A 23 -8.62 -25.54 12.07
N PHE A 24 -8.26 -24.33 12.50
CA PHE A 24 -6.87 -23.86 12.54
C PHE A 24 -5.99 -24.73 13.44
N MET A 25 -6.47 -25.11 14.64
CA MET A 25 -5.74 -26.01 15.54
C MET A 25 -5.65 -27.45 15.00
N LEU A 26 -6.68 -27.93 14.31
CA LEU A 26 -6.70 -29.25 13.67
C LEU A 26 -5.76 -29.28 12.46
N ILE A 27 -5.76 -28.22 11.65
CA ILE A 27 -4.81 -28.00 10.56
C ILE A 27 -3.39 -27.95 11.13
N LYS A 28 -3.12 -27.21 12.22
CA LYS A 28 -1.83 -27.19 12.92
C LYS A 28 -1.39 -28.57 13.43
N ARG A 29 -2.34 -29.43 13.85
CA ARG A 29 -2.06 -30.76 14.40
C ARG A 29 -1.93 -31.84 13.33
N ALA A 30 -2.51 -31.60 12.16
CA ALA A 30 -2.50 -32.50 11.01
C ALA A 30 -1.40 -32.16 9.99
N LEU A 31 -0.88 -30.94 10.03
CA LEU A 31 0.32 -30.53 9.30
C LEU A 31 1.53 -30.94 10.16
N PRO A 32 2.43 -31.84 9.69
CA PRO A 32 3.74 -32.06 10.32
C PRO A 32 4.52 -30.73 10.45
N ASP A 33 5.66 -30.68 11.12
CA ASP A 33 6.56 -29.53 11.03
C ASP A 33 6.87 -29.26 9.54
N PHE A 34 6.12 -28.34 8.93
CA PHE A 34 6.27 -27.97 7.53
C PHE A 34 7.49 -27.09 7.46
N ASP A 35 8.64 -27.71 7.23
CA ASP A 35 9.84 -26.96 6.91
C ASP A 35 9.60 -26.33 5.52
N ALA A 36 9.28 -25.03 5.53
CA ALA A 36 9.04 -24.28 4.31
C ALA A 36 10.28 -24.34 3.41
N GLN A 37 11.47 -24.56 3.99
CA GLN A 37 12.73 -24.71 3.30
C GLN A 37 12.80 -26.05 2.55
N ASP A 38 12.38 -27.17 3.16
CA ASP A 38 12.32 -28.48 2.49
C ASP A 38 11.27 -28.50 1.37
N VAL A 39 10.13 -27.85 1.56
CA VAL A 39 9.09 -27.74 0.52
C VAL A 39 9.56 -26.83 -0.61
N LEU A 40 10.26 -25.73 -0.31
CA LEU A 40 10.85 -24.86 -1.32
C LEU A 40 12.01 -25.54 -2.05
N GLU A 41 12.86 -26.32 -1.39
CA GLU A 41 13.95 -27.09 -2.01
C GLU A 41 13.42 -28.24 -2.86
N ASP A 42 12.41 -28.98 -2.41
CA ASP A 42 11.81 -30.09 -3.18
C ASP A 42 10.99 -29.57 -4.37
N ILE A 43 10.35 -28.40 -4.22
CA ILE A 43 9.74 -27.66 -5.33
C ILE A 43 10.84 -27.15 -6.27
N SER A 44 11.88 -26.50 -5.77
CA SER A 44 12.94 -25.89 -6.57
C SER A 44 13.71 -26.92 -7.39
N GLY A 45 14.15 -28.01 -6.75
CA GLY A 45 14.95 -29.06 -7.37
C GLY A 45 14.20 -29.93 -8.38
N LYS A 46 12.88 -30.11 -8.23
CA LYS A 46 12.05 -30.90 -9.17
C LYS A 46 11.33 -30.05 -10.22
N LEU A 47 11.05 -28.77 -9.95
CA LEU A 47 10.25 -27.92 -10.83
C LEU A 47 11.02 -26.91 -11.67
N GLY A 48 12.32 -26.63 -11.46
CA GLY A 48 13.18 -25.80 -12.34
C GLY A 48 12.45 -25.00 -13.43
N ALA A 49 12.47 -25.48 -14.69
CA ALA A 49 11.76 -24.86 -15.82
C ALA A 49 10.21 -25.03 -15.81
N TRP A 50 9.69 -26.09 -15.18
CA TRP A 50 8.24 -26.29 -14.99
C TRP A 50 7.59 -25.25 -14.09
N THR A 51 8.36 -24.59 -13.20
CA THR A 51 7.91 -23.46 -12.38
C THR A 51 7.29 -22.37 -13.26
N TYR A 52 7.91 -22.06 -14.39
CA TYR A 52 7.37 -21.10 -15.35
C TYR A 52 6.01 -21.52 -15.91
N ALA A 53 5.87 -22.79 -16.30
CA ALA A 53 4.64 -23.32 -16.88
C ALA A 53 3.50 -23.35 -15.86
N ILE A 54 3.77 -23.85 -14.65
CA ILE A 54 2.76 -23.94 -13.58
C ILE A 54 2.29 -22.54 -13.18
N VAL A 55 3.22 -21.62 -12.98
CA VAL A 55 2.90 -20.24 -12.57
C VAL A 55 2.15 -19.50 -13.67
N ALA A 56 2.50 -19.72 -14.95
CA ALA A 56 1.74 -19.18 -16.08
C ALA A 56 0.29 -19.69 -16.07
N VAL A 57 0.09 -21.00 -15.95
CA VAL A 57 -1.25 -21.60 -15.93
C VAL A 57 -2.06 -21.08 -14.74
N LEU A 58 -1.47 -21.04 -13.54
CA LEU A 58 -2.18 -20.58 -12.34
C LEU A 58 -2.49 -19.08 -12.39
N ALA A 59 -1.57 -18.25 -12.88
CA ALA A 59 -1.81 -16.81 -13.08
C ALA A 59 -2.91 -16.55 -14.13
N PHE A 60 -2.97 -17.37 -15.18
CA PHE A 60 -4.03 -17.32 -16.19
C PHE A 60 -5.39 -17.76 -15.62
N LEU A 61 -5.43 -18.88 -14.89
CA LEU A 61 -6.66 -19.40 -14.29
C LEU A 61 -7.19 -18.48 -13.19
N GLU A 62 -6.30 -17.81 -12.46
CA GLU A 62 -6.65 -16.81 -11.45
C GLU A 62 -7.39 -15.59 -12.03
N THR A 63 -7.06 -15.19 -13.26
CA THR A 63 -7.76 -14.10 -13.94
C THR A 63 -8.96 -14.58 -14.78
N GLY A 64 -9.12 -15.89 -14.92
CA GLY A 64 -10.25 -16.54 -15.56
C GLY A 64 -11.55 -16.36 -14.78
N ALA A 65 -12.62 -15.97 -15.49
CA ALA A 65 -13.93 -15.75 -14.92
C ALA A 65 -14.39 -16.99 -14.13
N PHE A 66 -14.78 -16.78 -12.86
CA PHE A 66 -15.22 -17.80 -11.89
C PHE A 66 -14.15 -18.82 -11.44
N VAL A 67 -13.20 -19.20 -12.29
CA VAL A 67 -12.07 -20.08 -11.93
C VAL A 67 -11.14 -19.39 -10.94
N GLY A 68 -10.93 -18.09 -11.11
CA GLY A 68 -10.12 -17.26 -10.22
C GLY A 68 -10.65 -17.07 -8.80
N LEU A 69 -11.90 -17.47 -8.51
CA LEU A 69 -12.43 -17.49 -7.14
C LEU A 69 -11.91 -18.68 -6.33
N VAL A 70 -11.43 -19.73 -6.99
CA VAL A 70 -11.04 -21.01 -6.37
C VAL A 70 -9.54 -21.26 -6.50
N ALA A 71 -8.91 -20.79 -7.58
CA ALA A 71 -7.49 -20.97 -7.82
C ALA A 71 -6.63 -20.00 -6.96
N PRO A 72 -5.73 -20.50 -6.10
CA PRO A 72 -4.87 -19.66 -5.25
C PRO A 72 -3.65 -19.11 -6.03
N GLY A 73 -3.85 -18.37 -7.12
CA GLY A 73 -2.77 -17.92 -8.01
C GLY A 73 -1.76 -16.98 -7.36
N GLU A 74 -2.21 -16.01 -6.54
CA GLU A 74 -1.32 -15.09 -5.80
C GLU A 74 -0.22 -15.80 -5.01
N THR A 75 -0.57 -16.84 -4.27
CA THR A 75 0.39 -17.60 -3.44
C THR A 75 1.48 -18.22 -4.32
N PHE A 76 1.10 -18.78 -5.47
CA PHE A 76 2.06 -19.36 -6.41
C PHE A 76 2.91 -18.32 -7.12
N VAL A 77 2.37 -17.13 -7.42
CA VAL A 77 3.17 -16.02 -7.97
C VAL A 77 4.23 -15.53 -6.98
N VAL A 78 3.87 -15.45 -5.68
CA VAL A 78 4.83 -15.13 -4.62
C VAL A 78 5.87 -16.26 -4.47
N LEU A 79 5.46 -17.52 -4.47
CA LEU A 79 6.38 -18.66 -4.42
C LEU A 79 7.33 -18.68 -5.64
N ALA A 80 6.84 -18.38 -6.83
CA ALA A 80 7.66 -18.24 -8.03
C ALA A 80 8.71 -17.14 -7.90
N GLY A 81 8.34 -16.03 -7.27
CA GLY A 81 9.27 -14.98 -6.89
C GLY A 81 10.33 -15.48 -5.91
N ALA A 82 9.92 -16.23 -4.89
CA ALA A 82 10.82 -16.80 -3.90
C ALA A 82 11.87 -17.74 -4.52
N VAL A 83 11.42 -18.65 -5.40
CA VAL A 83 12.30 -19.54 -6.20
C VAL A 83 13.25 -18.75 -7.09
N ALA A 84 12.78 -17.66 -7.72
CA ALA A 84 13.64 -16.77 -8.48
C ALA A 84 14.70 -16.06 -7.61
N GLY A 85 14.38 -15.80 -6.34
CA GLY A 85 15.31 -15.20 -5.37
C GLY A 85 16.44 -16.13 -4.92
N GLN A 86 16.20 -17.45 -4.96
CA GLN A 86 17.22 -18.48 -4.70
C GLN A 86 18.16 -18.72 -5.91
N GLY A 87 17.87 -18.11 -7.06
CA GLY A 87 18.73 -18.15 -8.25
C GLY A 87 18.35 -19.21 -9.28
N GLU A 88 17.28 -19.95 -9.05
CA GLU A 88 16.85 -21.11 -9.86
C GLU A 88 16.08 -20.71 -11.12
N THR A 89 15.42 -19.55 -11.07
CA THR A 89 14.70 -18.97 -12.22
C THR A 89 15.04 -17.50 -12.40
N SER A 90 15.07 -17.04 -13.65
CA SER A 90 15.16 -15.61 -13.96
C SER A 90 13.89 -14.87 -13.53
N VAL A 91 14.03 -14.00 -12.54
CA VAL A 91 12.97 -13.10 -12.03
C VAL A 91 12.32 -12.26 -13.13
N VAL A 92 13.11 -11.78 -14.10
CA VAL A 92 12.61 -10.96 -15.21
C VAL A 92 11.68 -11.77 -16.10
N LEU A 93 12.09 -13.01 -16.39
CA LEU A 93 11.28 -13.95 -17.18
C LEU A 93 10.02 -14.35 -16.40
N THR A 94 10.12 -14.58 -15.08
CA THR A 94 8.96 -14.86 -14.22
C THR A 94 7.94 -13.72 -14.27
N ILE A 95 8.38 -12.47 -14.11
CA ILE A 95 7.50 -11.29 -14.21
C ILE A 95 6.84 -11.24 -15.59
N GLY A 96 7.61 -11.42 -16.67
CA GLY A 96 7.09 -11.39 -18.04
C GLY A 96 6.04 -12.47 -18.31
N ILE A 97 6.30 -13.70 -17.86
CA ILE A 97 5.39 -14.84 -18.02
C ILE A 97 4.10 -14.63 -17.21
N VAL A 98 4.21 -14.26 -15.93
CA VAL A 98 3.05 -13.98 -15.07
C VAL A 98 2.23 -12.85 -15.66
N TRP A 99 2.88 -11.77 -16.11
CA TRP A 99 2.21 -10.63 -16.71
C TRP A 99 1.44 -11.02 -17.97
N PHE A 100 2.09 -11.72 -18.90
CA PHE A 100 1.46 -12.17 -20.14
C PHE A 100 0.30 -13.12 -19.88
N ALA A 101 0.49 -14.13 -19.03
CA ALA A 101 -0.54 -15.10 -18.68
C ALA A 101 -1.76 -14.43 -18.01
N ALA A 102 -1.50 -13.52 -17.06
CA ALA A 102 -2.53 -12.76 -16.39
C ALA A 102 -3.33 -11.88 -17.36
N PHE A 103 -2.67 -11.18 -18.29
CA PHE A 103 -3.31 -10.35 -19.31
C PHE A 103 -4.13 -11.19 -20.30
N MET A 104 -3.62 -12.36 -20.69
CA MET A 104 -4.35 -13.30 -21.54
C MET A 104 -5.61 -13.81 -20.83
N GLY A 105 -5.54 -14.12 -19.53
CA GLY A 105 -6.71 -14.53 -18.77
C GLY A 105 -7.73 -13.39 -18.58
N ASP A 106 -7.28 -12.14 -18.38
CA ASP A 106 -8.16 -10.96 -18.39
C ASP A 106 -8.89 -10.83 -19.75
N THR A 107 -8.16 -11.03 -20.85
CA THR A 107 -8.72 -10.98 -22.22
C THR A 107 -9.74 -12.10 -22.46
N VAL A 108 -9.44 -13.33 -22.05
CA VAL A 108 -10.37 -14.46 -22.15
C VAL A 108 -11.62 -14.21 -21.31
N SER A 109 -11.46 -13.71 -20.08
CA SER A 109 -12.58 -13.33 -19.20
C SER A 109 -13.44 -12.24 -19.83
N TYR A 110 -12.84 -11.24 -20.46
CA TYR A 110 -13.56 -10.20 -21.20
C TYR A 110 -14.37 -10.79 -22.37
N VAL A 111 -13.75 -11.62 -23.21
CA VAL A 111 -14.42 -12.24 -24.37
C VAL A 111 -15.54 -13.18 -23.92
N LEU A 112 -15.35 -13.90 -22.81
CA LEU A 112 -16.42 -14.70 -22.20
C LEU A 112 -17.57 -13.82 -21.73
N GLY A 113 -17.27 -12.67 -21.11
CA GLY A 113 -18.28 -11.69 -20.72
C GLY A 113 -19.06 -11.12 -21.91
N GLU A 114 -18.36 -10.80 -23.00
CA GLU A 114 -18.96 -10.31 -24.25
C GLU A 114 -19.85 -11.36 -24.91
N LYS A 115 -19.43 -12.64 -24.94
CA LYS A 115 -20.19 -13.74 -25.56
C LYS A 115 -21.36 -14.24 -24.73
N LEU A 116 -21.19 -14.40 -23.42
CA LEU A 116 -22.24 -14.86 -22.51
C LEU A 116 -23.24 -13.75 -22.17
N GLY A 117 -22.80 -12.50 -22.30
CA GLY A 117 -23.64 -11.32 -22.18
C GLY A 117 -24.28 -11.14 -20.80
N ARG A 118 -25.17 -10.16 -20.74
CA ARG A 118 -25.93 -9.78 -19.55
C ARG A 118 -26.86 -10.88 -19.07
N ASP A 119 -27.42 -11.67 -19.99
CA ASP A 119 -28.44 -12.67 -19.69
C ASP A 119 -27.87 -13.84 -18.88
N PHE A 120 -26.64 -14.28 -19.14
CA PHE A 120 -25.98 -15.32 -18.36
C PHE A 120 -25.82 -14.94 -16.87
N ILE A 121 -25.46 -13.68 -16.58
CA ILE A 121 -25.31 -13.18 -15.21
C ILE A 121 -26.67 -13.06 -14.53
N LEU A 122 -27.71 -12.65 -15.25
CA LEU A 122 -29.06 -12.54 -14.70
C LEU A 122 -29.70 -13.92 -14.45
N GLU A 123 -29.36 -14.92 -15.26
CA GLU A 123 -29.84 -16.29 -15.12
C GLU A 123 -29.11 -17.06 -14.01
N HIS A 124 -27.79 -16.90 -13.89
CA HIS A 124 -26.97 -17.58 -12.87
C HIS A 124 -26.73 -16.77 -11.59
N GLY A 125 -27.03 -15.47 -11.60
CA GLY A 125 -26.77 -14.53 -10.49
C GLY A 125 -27.53 -14.84 -9.21
N HIS A 126 -28.68 -15.51 -9.32
CA HIS A 126 -29.44 -16.03 -8.16
C HIS A 126 -28.59 -16.97 -7.29
N ARG A 127 -27.72 -17.82 -7.87
CA ARG A 127 -26.86 -18.75 -7.11
C ARG A 127 -25.75 -18.04 -6.33
N VAL A 128 -25.36 -16.83 -6.74
CA VAL A 128 -24.26 -16.04 -6.15
C VAL A 128 -24.75 -14.78 -5.42
N ARG A 129 -26.07 -14.62 -5.22
CA ARG A 129 -26.74 -13.45 -4.58
C ARG A 129 -26.49 -12.12 -5.31
N ILE A 130 -26.28 -12.15 -6.62
CA ILE A 130 -26.24 -10.95 -7.47
C ILE A 130 -27.67 -10.63 -7.90
N THR A 131 -28.26 -9.57 -7.32
CA THR A 131 -29.61 -9.10 -7.71
C THR A 131 -29.54 -8.19 -8.92
N ARG A 132 -30.65 -8.08 -9.68
CA ARG A 132 -30.76 -7.16 -10.84
C ARG A 132 -30.38 -5.73 -10.49
N GLU A 133 -30.80 -5.21 -9.33
CA GLU A 133 -30.43 -3.84 -8.94
C GLU A 133 -28.93 -3.68 -8.63
N ARG A 134 -28.30 -4.69 -8.01
CA ARG A 134 -26.86 -4.66 -7.71
C ARG A 134 -26.03 -4.75 -8.98
N PHE A 135 -26.42 -5.60 -9.91
CA PHE A 135 -25.74 -5.71 -11.20
C PHE A 135 -25.87 -4.40 -12.00
N ALA A 136 -27.07 -3.81 -12.07
CA ALA A 136 -27.29 -2.51 -12.71
C ALA A 136 -26.54 -1.35 -12.01
N GLN A 137 -26.28 -1.46 -10.71
CA GLN A 137 -25.45 -0.50 -9.98
C GLN A 137 -23.96 -0.66 -10.34
N VAL A 138 -23.49 -1.89 -10.50
CA VAL A 138 -22.12 -2.19 -10.95
C VAL A 138 -21.92 -1.79 -12.41
N GLU A 139 -22.89 -2.04 -13.30
CA GLU A 139 -22.89 -1.56 -14.69
C GLU A 139 -22.75 -0.03 -14.75
N ARG A 140 -23.61 0.73 -14.04
CA ARG A 140 -23.51 2.21 -14.01
C ARG A 140 -22.19 2.72 -13.45
N TYR A 141 -21.61 1.99 -12.50
CA TYR A 141 -20.29 2.34 -11.96
C TYR A 141 -19.18 2.05 -12.98
N PHE A 142 -19.27 0.95 -13.72
CA PHE A 142 -18.36 0.61 -14.81
C PHE A 142 -18.50 1.55 -16.02
N ASP A 143 -19.71 2.03 -16.34
CA ASP A 143 -19.90 3.01 -17.42
C ASP A 143 -19.17 4.33 -17.15
N SER A 144 -19.09 4.73 -15.88
CA SER A 144 -18.45 5.99 -15.47
C SER A 144 -16.96 5.85 -15.13
N HIS A 145 -16.51 4.65 -14.72
CA HIS A 145 -15.15 4.44 -14.17
C HIS A 145 -14.44 3.18 -14.68
N GLY A 146 -14.99 2.45 -15.65
CA GLY A 146 -14.64 1.06 -15.97
C GLY A 146 -13.15 0.78 -16.15
N GLY A 147 -12.43 1.60 -16.91
CA GLY A 147 -10.98 1.44 -17.08
C GLY A 147 -10.20 1.55 -15.75
N LYS A 148 -10.52 2.54 -14.92
CA LYS A 148 -9.89 2.72 -13.60
C LYS A 148 -10.27 1.58 -12.64
N THR A 149 -11.50 1.08 -12.76
CA THR A 149 -11.98 -0.06 -11.96
C THR A 149 -11.24 -1.35 -12.28
N ILE A 150 -10.89 -1.58 -13.55
CA ILE A 150 -10.06 -2.73 -13.95
C ILE A 150 -8.65 -2.63 -13.34
N LEU A 151 -8.04 -1.44 -13.41
CA LEU A 151 -6.70 -1.21 -12.86
C LEU A 151 -6.65 -1.37 -11.33
N ILE A 152 -7.54 -0.69 -10.60
CA ILE A 152 -7.56 -0.68 -9.13
C ILE A 152 -8.11 -2.01 -8.59
N GLY A 153 -9.18 -2.52 -9.22
CA GLY A 153 -9.84 -3.75 -8.84
C GLY A 153 -8.94 -4.97 -8.88
N ARG A 154 -7.83 -4.90 -9.63
CA ARG A 154 -6.83 -5.95 -9.69
C ARG A 154 -6.12 -6.25 -8.35
N PHE A 155 -6.03 -5.27 -7.46
CA PHE A 155 -5.46 -5.45 -6.12
C PHE A 155 -6.51 -5.87 -5.07
N ILE A 156 -7.75 -6.15 -5.50
CA ILE A 156 -8.86 -6.54 -4.64
C ILE A 156 -9.34 -7.92 -5.11
N GLY A 157 -9.04 -8.98 -4.34
CA GLY A 157 -9.20 -10.37 -4.78
C GLY A 157 -10.51 -10.69 -5.51
N LEU A 158 -11.67 -10.40 -4.91
CA LEU A 158 -12.97 -10.67 -5.55
C LEU A 158 -13.22 -9.81 -6.80
N VAL A 159 -12.78 -8.56 -6.79
CA VAL A 159 -13.01 -7.63 -7.91
C VAL A 159 -12.13 -8.00 -9.09
N ARG A 160 -10.89 -8.46 -8.86
CA ARG A 160 -9.97 -8.89 -9.91
C ARG A 160 -10.57 -9.98 -10.80
N ALA A 161 -11.10 -11.05 -10.21
CA ALA A 161 -11.61 -12.19 -10.96
C ALA A 161 -12.89 -11.87 -11.77
N LEU A 162 -13.63 -10.82 -11.37
CA LEU A 162 -14.92 -10.47 -11.98
C LEU A 162 -14.85 -9.25 -12.89
N ALA A 163 -13.92 -8.32 -12.67
CA ALA A 163 -13.88 -7.04 -13.37
C ALA A 163 -13.71 -7.17 -14.90
N PRO A 164 -12.80 -8.01 -15.44
CA PRO A 164 -12.69 -8.21 -16.89
C PRO A 164 -13.97 -8.79 -17.50
N PHE A 165 -14.59 -9.75 -16.82
CA PHE A 165 -15.84 -10.38 -17.25
C PHE A 165 -17.01 -9.41 -17.25
N ILE A 166 -17.16 -8.61 -16.18
CA ILE A 166 -18.19 -7.57 -16.08
C ILE A 166 -18.00 -6.54 -17.18
N ALA A 167 -16.78 -6.09 -17.44
CA ALA A 167 -16.47 -5.15 -18.51
C ALA A 167 -16.88 -5.69 -19.90
N GLY A 168 -16.65 -6.97 -20.16
CA GLY A 168 -17.13 -7.62 -21.39
C GLY A 168 -18.66 -7.66 -21.47
N SER A 169 -19.31 -8.10 -20.39
CA SER A 169 -20.77 -8.23 -20.34
C SER A 169 -21.53 -6.90 -20.40
N SER A 170 -20.89 -5.80 -20.01
CA SER A 170 -21.46 -4.44 -20.06
C SER A 170 -21.26 -3.75 -21.41
N GLY A 171 -20.65 -4.43 -22.40
CA GLY A 171 -20.39 -3.86 -23.72
C GLY A 171 -19.28 -2.82 -23.77
N MET A 172 -18.39 -2.78 -22.76
CA MET A 172 -17.22 -1.89 -22.78
C MET A 172 -16.33 -2.26 -23.96
N ARG A 173 -15.87 -1.30 -24.78
CA ARG A 173 -14.98 -1.60 -25.93
C ARG A 173 -13.65 -2.20 -25.45
N TYR A 174 -13.16 -3.29 -26.08
CA TYR A 174 -11.89 -3.93 -25.73
C TYR A 174 -10.71 -2.95 -25.68
N ARG A 175 -10.65 -2.00 -26.63
CA ARG A 175 -9.61 -0.94 -26.69
C ARG A 175 -9.60 -0.01 -25.47
N ALA A 176 -10.73 0.12 -24.78
CA ALA A 176 -10.82 0.90 -23.55
C ALA A 176 -10.38 0.07 -22.33
N MET A 177 -10.48 -1.26 -22.37
CA MET A 177 -10.10 -2.16 -21.27
C MET A 177 -8.62 -2.53 -21.32
N ALA A 178 -8.12 -2.89 -22.50
CA ALA A 178 -6.78 -3.45 -22.68
C ALA A 178 -5.64 -2.61 -22.06
N PRO A 179 -5.57 -1.27 -22.23
CA PRO A 179 -4.48 -0.49 -21.62
C PRO A 179 -4.47 -0.57 -20.09
N TYR A 180 -5.65 -0.55 -19.45
CA TYR A 180 -5.76 -0.62 -17.99
C TYR A 180 -5.47 -2.03 -17.46
N SER A 181 -5.89 -3.06 -18.20
CA SER A 181 -5.57 -4.45 -17.88
C SER A 181 -4.08 -4.73 -18.05
N ILE A 182 -3.44 -4.29 -19.14
CA ILE A 182 -1.99 -4.43 -19.37
C ILE A 182 -1.21 -3.75 -18.23
N LEU A 183 -1.55 -2.51 -17.88
CA LEU A 183 -0.88 -1.80 -16.78
C LEU A 183 -1.13 -2.47 -15.43
N GLY A 184 -2.38 -2.87 -15.15
CA GLY A 184 -2.73 -3.50 -13.88
C GLY A 184 -2.08 -4.87 -13.71
N THR A 185 -2.10 -5.70 -14.75
CA THR A 185 -1.48 -7.04 -14.76
C THR A 185 0.03 -6.92 -14.61
N GLY A 186 0.67 -5.94 -15.25
CA GLY A 186 2.11 -5.71 -15.15
C GLY A 186 2.51 -5.22 -13.76
N LEU A 187 1.80 -4.23 -13.21
CA LEU A 187 2.06 -3.73 -11.85
C LEU A 187 1.85 -4.83 -10.80
N TRP A 188 0.76 -5.59 -10.92
CA TRP A 188 0.46 -6.69 -10.01
C TRP A 188 1.50 -7.81 -10.10
N ALA A 189 1.83 -8.28 -11.32
CA ALA A 189 2.83 -9.33 -11.52
C ALA A 189 4.19 -8.92 -10.96
N THR A 190 4.62 -7.69 -11.26
CA THR A 190 5.87 -7.14 -10.74
C THR A 190 5.85 -7.08 -9.21
N ALA A 191 4.77 -6.55 -8.60
CA ALA A 191 4.69 -6.40 -7.16
C ALA A 191 4.75 -7.74 -6.40
N PHE A 192 3.95 -8.74 -6.81
CA PHE A 192 3.88 -10.02 -6.11
C PHE A 192 5.10 -10.91 -6.37
N VAL A 193 5.67 -10.91 -7.57
CA VAL A 193 6.92 -11.64 -7.85
C VAL A 193 8.09 -11.02 -7.09
N LEU A 194 8.21 -9.68 -7.07
CA LEU A 194 9.27 -9.03 -6.29
C LEU A 194 9.09 -9.24 -4.78
N LEU A 195 7.86 -9.23 -4.27
CA LEU A 195 7.58 -9.55 -2.88
C LEU A 195 8.14 -10.93 -2.50
N GLY A 196 7.89 -11.94 -3.33
CA GLY A 196 8.46 -13.27 -3.15
C GLY A 196 9.99 -13.30 -3.22
N TYR A 197 10.56 -12.65 -4.23
CA TYR A 197 12.00 -12.58 -4.46
C TYR A 197 12.77 -11.95 -3.29
N PHE A 198 12.26 -10.85 -2.72
CA PHE A 198 12.89 -10.21 -1.57
C PHE A 198 12.60 -10.95 -0.25
N ALA A 199 11.46 -11.60 -0.13
CA ALA A 199 11.14 -12.43 1.04
C ALA A 199 12.10 -13.63 1.14
N SER A 200 12.43 -14.29 0.04
CA SER A 200 13.33 -15.45 0.06
C SER A 200 14.79 -15.08 0.34
N LYS A 201 15.22 -13.85 0.01
CA LYS A 201 16.56 -13.35 0.39
C LYS A 201 16.71 -12.97 1.86
N ASN A 202 15.60 -12.84 2.58
CA ASN A 202 15.59 -12.54 4.02
C ASN A 202 15.01 -13.71 4.83
N ILE A 203 15.04 -14.93 4.28
CA ILE A 203 14.32 -16.08 4.84
C ILE A 203 14.83 -16.43 6.25
N ASP A 204 16.12 -16.26 6.55
CA ASP A 204 16.67 -16.50 7.89
C ASP A 204 16.13 -15.52 8.95
N ALA A 205 15.86 -14.26 8.56
CA ALA A 205 15.23 -13.26 9.43
C ALA A 205 13.72 -13.49 9.60
N VAL A 206 13.07 -14.07 8.59
CA VAL A 206 11.62 -14.38 8.60
C VAL A 206 11.34 -15.69 9.35
N LEU A 207 12.19 -16.71 9.17
CA LEU A 207 12.04 -18.04 9.76
C LEU A 207 12.43 -18.08 11.24
N SER A 208 13.46 -17.33 11.66
CA SER A 208 13.89 -17.26 13.08
C SER A 208 12.82 -16.75 14.05
N ASN A 209 11.75 -16.09 13.55
CA ASN A 209 10.62 -15.60 14.35
C ASN A 209 9.25 -15.97 13.74
N SER A 210 9.20 -16.95 12.85
CA SER A 210 8.04 -17.24 11.99
C SER A 210 6.75 -17.55 12.76
N GLU A 211 6.84 -18.21 13.92
CA GLU A 211 5.67 -18.43 14.80
C GLU A 211 5.12 -17.11 15.39
N HIS A 212 6.00 -16.20 15.79
CA HIS A 212 5.62 -14.93 16.39
C HIS A 212 5.10 -13.92 15.37
N VAL A 213 5.67 -13.92 14.15
CA VAL A 213 5.23 -13.03 13.06
C VAL A 213 3.83 -13.40 12.58
N LEU A 214 3.56 -14.70 12.36
CA LEU A 214 2.25 -15.16 11.92
C LEU A 214 1.18 -14.97 13.00
N LEU A 215 1.52 -15.25 14.26
CA LEU A 215 0.63 -15.01 15.40
C LEU A 215 0.35 -13.51 15.60
N ALA A 216 1.37 -12.65 15.52
CA ALA A 216 1.20 -11.20 15.61
C ALA A 216 0.30 -10.68 14.49
N PHE A 217 0.49 -11.15 13.25
CA PHE A 217 -0.36 -10.80 12.13
C PHE A 217 -1.81 -11.23 12.35
N ALA A 218 -2.05 -12.49 12.78
CA ALA A 218 -3.38 -13.00 13.08
C ALA A 218 -4.06 -12.23 14.24
N ILE A 219 -3.31 -11.86 15.28
CA ILE A 219 -3.79 -11.05 16.40
C ILE A 219 -4.14 -9.64 15.91
N ILE A 220 -3.29 -8.99 15.12
CA ILE A 220 -3.54 -7.64 14.57
C ILE A 220 -4.80 -7.65 13.70
N VAL A 221 -4.91 -8.60 12.77
CA VAL A 221 -6.10 -8.74 11.92
C VAL A 221 -7.35 -9.03 12.76
N GLY A 222 -7.26 -9.92 13.75
CA GLY A 222 -8.34 -10.22 14.68
C GLY A 222 -8.78 -9.01 15.51
N LEU A 223 -7.84 -8.21 15.99
CA LEU A 223 -8.10 -6.96 16.71
C LEU A 223 -8.73 -5.90 15.82
N ILE A 224 -8.26 -5.74 14.58
CA ILE A 224 -8.82 -4.80 13.61
C ILE A 224 -10.26 -5.20 13.27
N VAL A 225 -10.50 -6.48 12.93
CA VAL A 225 -11.84 -6.99 12.63
C VAL A 225 -12.75 -6.86 13.86
N GLY A 226 -12.25 -7.22 15.04
CA GLY A 226 -12.96 -7.08 16.31
C GLY A 226 -13.34 -5.64 16.61
N ALA A 227 -12.41 -4.69 16.42
CA ALA A 227 -12.63 -3.26 16.62
C ALA A 227 -13.65 -2.71 15.60
N ILE A 228 -13.56 -3.08 14.32
CA ILE A 228 -14.51 -2.67 13.29
C ILE A 228 -15.92 -3.17 13.62
N VAL A 229 -16.04 -4.45 14.00
CA VAL A 229 -17.32 -5.05 14.38
C VAL A 229 -17.87 -4.38 15.64
N ALA A 230 -17.03 -4.14 16.65
CA ALA A 230 -17.43 -3.47 17.89
C ALA A 230 -17.88 -2.03 17.66
N VAL A 231 -17.14 -1.23 16.88
CA VAL A 231 -17.50 0.16 16.55
C VAL A 231 -18.81 0.19 15.75
N ARG A 232 -18.99 -0.72 14.79
CA ARG A 232 -20.22 -0.81 14.01
C ARG A 232 -21.42 -1.22 14.86
N PHE A 233 -21.23 -2.15 15.79
CA PHE A 233 -22.27 -2.63 16.70
C PHE A 233 -22.66 -1.56 17.74
N LEU A 234 -21.67 -0.88 18.32
CA LEU A 234 -21.86 0.19 19.30
C LEU A 234 -22.24 1.54 18.67
N ARG A 235 -22.38 1.65 17.34
CA ARG A 235 -22.92 2.86 16.70
C ARG A 235 -24.44 2.95 16.81
N GLU A 236 -25.13 1.82 16.93
CA GLU A 236 -26.59 1.78 17.09
C GLU A 236 -26.97 2.06 18.57
N PRO A 237 -27.79 3.09 18.86
CA PRO A 237 -28.18 3.46 20.23
C PRO A 237 -28.81 2.29 20.99
N GLU A 238 -29.67 1.53 20.33
CA GLU A 238 -30.34 0.36 20.93
C GLU A 238 -29.37 -0.75 21.35
N ASN A 239 -28.26 -0.94 20.61
CA ASN A 239 -27.25 -1.94 20.94
C ASN A 239 -26.35 -1.48 22.07
N ARG A 240 -26.05 -0.17 22.16
CA ARG A 240 -25.38 0.40 23.34
C ARG A 240 -26.19 0.14 24.60
N ASP A 241 -27.48 0.38 24.58
CA ASP A 241 -28.35 0.21 25.74
C ASP A 241 -28.49 -1.26 26.13
N LYS A 242 -28.47 -2.19 25.17
CA LYS A 242 -28.46 -3.64 25.43
C LYS A 242 -27.14 -4.08 26.08
N VAL A 243 -26.01 -3.58 25.60
CA VAL A 243 -24.68 -3.88 26.17
C VAL A 243 -24.55 -3.28 27.57
N GLU A 244 -24.98 -2.03 27.77
CA GLU A 244 -24.97 -1.39 29.08
C GLU A 244 -25.85 -2.16 30.08
N ARG A 245 -27.07 -2.55 29.70
CA ARG A 245 -27.96 -3.37 30.54
C ARG A 245 -27.35 -4.74 30.86
N TRP A 246 -26.75 -5.42 29.89
CA TRP A 246 -26.07 -6.70 30.09
C TRP A 246 -24.86 -6.59 31.02
N MET A 247 -24.06 -5.54 30.88
CA MET A 247 -22.89 -5.26 31.73
C MET A 247 -23.31 -4.86 33.15
N GLN A 248 -24.40 -4.11 33.33
CA GLN A 248 -24.93 -3.71 34.65
C GLN A 248 -25.49 -4.89 35.46
N GLN A 249 -26.03 -5.91 34.77
CA GLN A 249 -26.54 -7.14 35.38
C GLN A 249 -25.45 -8.06 35.94
N ARG A 250 -24.19 -7.92 35.49
CA ARG A 250 -23.05 -8.73 35.95
C ARG A 250 -22.18 -7.94 36.93
N ARG A 251 -22.09 -8.39 38.19
CA ARG A 251 -21.33 -7.73 39.27
C ARG A 251 -19.88 -7.36 38.89
N GLY A 252 -19.19 -8.20 38.12
CA GLY A 252 -17.79 -7.95 37.69
C GLY A 252 -17.61 -6.83 36.66
N PHE A 253 -18.64 -6.49 35.88
CA PHE A 253 -18.56 -5.46 34.83
C PHE A 253 -19.06 -4.08 35.30
N ARG A 254 -19.63 -3.97 36.50
CA ARG A 254 -20.03 -2.67 37.08
C ARG A 254 -18.84 -1.75 37.31
N SER A 255 -17.74 -2.28 37.82
CA SER A 255 -16.49 -1.51 38.02
C SER A 255 -15.92 -1.03 36.68
N ILE A 256 -16.03 -1.85 35.63
CA ILE A 256 -15.59 -1.52 34.27
C ILE A 256 -16.48 -0.45 33.63
N LEU A 257 -17.79 -0.47 33.89
CA LEU A 257 -18.73 0.59 33.48
C LEU A 257 -18.49 1.92 34.22
N ALA A 258 -18.20 1.87 35.52
CA ALA A 258 -17.86 3.05 36.30
C ALA A 258 -16.54 3.68 35.83
N LEU A 259 -15.52 2.85 35.57
CA LEU A 259 -14.27 3.26 34.92
C LEU A 259 -14.55 3.81 33.52
N GLY A 260 -15.39 3.16 32.72
CA GLY A 260 -15.74 3.60 31.38
C GLY A 260 -16.46 4.96 31.36
N LYS A 261 -17.30 5.27 32.37
CA LYS A 261 -17.93 6.59 32.54
C LYS A 261 -16.92 7.64 33.01
N SER A 262 -16.01 7.28 33.91
CA SER A 262 -14.89 8.12 34.37
C SER A 262 -13.86 8.42 33.27
N VAL A 263 -13.63 7.47 32.36
CA VAL A 263 -12.73 7.57 31.20
C VAL A 263 -13.47 8.12 29.97
N SER A 264 -14.80 8.28 30.02
CA SER A 264 -15.60 8.78 28.89
C SER A 264 -15.19 10.17 28.38
N PRO A 265 -14.70 11.12 29.21
CA PRO A 265 -14.11 12.36 28.73
C PRO A 265 -12.81 12.12 27.93
N GLN A 266 -11.92 11.26 28.43
CA GLN A 266 -10.66 10.89 27.78
C GLN A 266 -10.90 10.07 26.50
N ALA A 267 -11.90 9.20 26.49
CA ALA A 267 -12.31 8.43 25.32
C ALA A 267 -12.96 9.33 24.26
N ARG A 268 -13.70 10.37 24.66
CA ARG A 268 -14.18 11.41 23.74
C ARG A 268 -13.03 12.22 23.16
N PHE A 269 -12.04 12.58 23.97
CA PHE A 269 -10.82 13.24 23.51
C PHE A 269 -10.07 12.37 22.49
N LEU A 270 -9.87 11.07 22.76
CA LEU A 270 -9.25 10.14 21.82
C LEU A 270 -10.08 9.94 20.54
N ALA A 271 -11.41 9.86 20.67
CA ALA A 271 -12.29 9.78 19.50
C ALA A 271 -12.21 11.04 18.65
N GLN A 272 -12.11 12.21 19.27
CA GLN A 272 -11.90 13.49 18.60
C GLN A 272 -10.58 13.53 17.82
N ARG A 273 -9.55 12.76 18.23
CA ARG A 273 -8.29 12.61 17.48
C ARG A 273 -8.40 11.80 16.18
N VAL A 274 -9.44 10.99 16.04
CA VAL A 274 -9.66 10.14 14.86
C VAL A 274 -10.80 10.68 13.98
N THR A 275 -11.58 11.66 14.46
CA THR A 275 -12.61 12.33 13.66
C THR A 275 -12.04 13.53 12.87
N PRO A 276 -12.45 13.72 11.61
CA PRO A 276 -12.14 14.94 10.85
C PRO A 276 -12.79 16.18 11.49
N GLY A 277 -12.03 17.28 11.61
CA GLY A 277 -12.47 18.56 12.20
C GLY A 277 -11.62 19.02 13.38
N ASP A 278 -11.46 20.33 13.52
CA ASP A 278 -10.66 21.04 14.55
C ASP A 278 -9.16 20.67 14.58
N LEU A 279 -8.71 19.87 15.55
CA LEU A 279 -7.31 19.47 15.81
C LEU A 279 -7.10 17.95 15.76
N GLY A 280 -8.11 17.21 15.33
CA GLY A 280 -8.16 15.77 15.51
C GLY A 280 -7.28 15.01 14.54
N LEU A 281 -7.91 14.55 13.47
CA LEU A 281 -7.29 13.69 12.46
C LEU A 281 -6.09 14.35 11.76
N GLU A 282 -6.13 15.66 11.54
CA GLU A 282 -5.07 16.41 10.86
C GLU A 282 -3.77 16.44 11.68
N LEU A 283 -3.86 16.78 12.97
CA LEU A 283 -2.68 16.77 13.85
C LEU A 283 -2.21 15.34 14.12
N THR A 284 -3.12 14.39 14.34
CA THR A 284 -2.76 13.00 14.62
C THR A 284 -2.08 12.34 13.42
N SER A 285 -2.56 12.58 12.20
CA SER A 285 -1.90 12.08 10.99
C SER A 285 -0.54 12.73 10.75
N ALA A 286 -0.40 14.05 11.00
CA ALA A 286 0.89 14.74 10.93
C ALA A 286 1.88 14.19 11.98
N LEU A 287 1.46 14.02 13.23
CA LEU A 287 2.31 13.46 14.29
C LEU A 287 2.70 11.99 14.04
N ALA A 288 1.79 11.19 13.49
CA ALA A 288 2.10 9.81 13.12
C ALA A 288 3.11 9.76 11.97
N ALA A 289 2.93 10.58 10.93
CA ALA A 289 3.88 10.70 9.83
C ALA A 289 5.25 11.22 10.31
N LEU A 290 5.25 12.17 11.25
CA LEU A 290 6.47 12.67 11.90
C LEU A 290 7.18 11.55 12.66
N ALA A 291 6.47 10.79 13.49
CA ALA A 291 7.04 9.70 14.28
C ALA A 291 7.63 8.59 13.40
N VAL A 292 6.87 8.12 12.40
CA VAL A 292 7.33 7.08 11.47
C VAL A 292 8.49 7.58 10.60
N GLY A 293 8.37 8.78 10.03
CA GLY A 293 9.41 9.39 9.20
C GLY A 293 10.72 9.59 9.97
N SER A 294 10.66 10.17 11.16
CA SER A 294 11.85 10.43 12.00
C SER A 294 12.48 9.12 12.47
N TYR A 295 11.67 8.15 12.90
CA TYR A 295 12.16 6.82 13.27
C TYR A 295 12.89 6.16 12.10
N LEU A 296 12.27 6.09 10.91
CA LEU A 296 12.89 5.47 9.74
C LEU A 296 14.18 6.18 9.33
N PHE A 297 14.20 7.52 9.31
CA PHE A 297 15.38 8.29 8.95
C PHE A 297 16.53 8.10 9.95
N ILE A 298 16.24 8.13 11.25
CA ILE A 298 17.25 7.98 12.30
C ILE A 298 17.72 6.53 12.38
N ALA A 299 16.80 5.56 12.40
CA ALA A 299 17.15 4.15 12.54
C ALA A 299 17.96 3.65 11.35
N LEU A 300 17.57 4.00 10.11
CA LEU A 300 18.38 3.67 8.93
C LEU A 300 19.71 4.41 8.95
N GLY A 301 19.72 5.69 9.35
CA GLY A 301 20.94 6.48 9.46
C GLY A 301 21.95 5.89 10.46
N MET A 302 21.49 5.48 11.64
CA MET A 302 22.32 4.79 12.64
C MET A 302 22.83 3.45 12.11
N LEU A 303 21.94 2.63 11.53
CA LEU A 303 22.29 1.33 10.99
C LEU A 303 23.42 1.43 9.94
N VAL A 304 23.30 2.37 9.01
CA VAL A 304 24.28 2.52 7.92
C VAL A 304 25.46 3.42 8.30
N HIS A 305 25.40 4.14 9.41
CA HIS A 305 26.57 4.81 9.97
C HIS A 305 27.50 3.79 10.64
N ASP A 306 26.92 2.89 11.45
CA ASP A 306 27.67 1.84 12.15
C ASP A 306 28.19 0.77 11.18
N GLN A 307 27.40 0.43 10.15
CA GLN A 307 27.74 -0.54 9.11
C GLN A 307 27.55 0.09 7.71
N PRO A 308 28.54 0.84 7.20
CA PRO A 308 28.41 1.63 5.96
C PRO A 308 28.24 0.81 4.66
N GLY A 309 28.31 -0.52 4.72
CA GLY A 309 28.08 -1.41 3.60
C GLY A 309 26.63 -1.47 3.12
N ALA A 310 26.40 -2.26 2.07
CA ALA A 310 25.05 -2.59 1.59
C ALA A 310 24.35 -3.50 2.61
N THR A 311 23.10 -3.20 2.97
CA THR A 311 22.26 -4.17 3.69
C THR A 311 21.90 -5.34 2.77
N VAL A 312 21.41 -6.45 3.33
CA VAL A 312 20.98 -7.63 2.54
C VAL A 312 19.97 -7.24 1.45
N THR A 313 18.98 -6.42 1.81
CA THR A 313 17.97 -5.91 0.88
C THR A 313 18.55 -4.93 -0.14
N ASP A 314 19.52 -4.10 0.25
CA ASP A 314 20.20 -3.20 -0.68
C ASP A 314 20.96 -3.98 -1.75
N GLN A 315 21.76 -4.97 -1.34
CA GLN A 315 22.53 -5.80 -2.27
C GLN A 315 21.59 -6.57 -3.21
N ALA A 316 20.52 -7.14 -2.65
CA ALA A 316 19.51 -7.85 -3.41
C ALA A 316 18.89 -7.00 -4.53
N LEU A 317 18.64 -5.72 -4.27
CA LEU A 317 18.04 -4.80 -5.22
C LEU A 317 19.07 -4.26 -6.23
N ILE A 318 20.32 -4.00 -5.81
CA ILE A 318 21.40 -3.62 -6.73
C ILE A 318 21.67 -4.75 -7.75
N ASP A 319 21.75 -6.00 -7.28
CA ASP A 319 21.93 -7.17 -8.14
C ASP A 319 20.74 -7.33 -9.12
N PHE A 320 19.52 -7.09 -8.62
CA PHE A 320 18.32 -7.11 -9.45
C PHE A 320 18.39 -6.03 -10.53
N CYS A 321 18.72 -4.78 -10.16
CA CYS A 321 18.90 -3.67 -11.09
C CYS A 321 19.97 -3.98 -12.14
N ALA A 322 21.06 -4.65 -11.75
CA ALA A 322 22.10 -5.07 -12.69
C ALA A 322 21.59 -6.02 -13.77
N ARG A 323 20.67 -6.93 -13.43
CA ARG A 323 20.06 -7.90 -14.38
C ARG A 323 19.06 -7.26 -15.35
N ILE A 324 18.37 -6.20 -14.93
CA ILE A 324 17.38 -5.49 -15.76
C ILE A 324 17.96 -4.28 -16.51
N THR A 325 19.26 -4.02 -16.36
CA THR A 325 19.89 -2.84 -16.95
C THR A 325 19.83 -2.92 -18.48
N THR A 326 19.18 -1.93 -19.11
CA THR A 326 19.09 -1.77 -20.57
C THR A 326 19.21 -0.29 -20.96
N ASP A 327 19.58 0.01 -22.21
CA ASP A 327 19.83 1.39 -22.66
C ASP A 327 18.60 2.30 -22.59
N TRP A 328 17.44 1.79 -23.01
CA TRP A 328 16.18 2.55 -22.99
C TRP A 328 15.72 2.84 -21.56
N LEU A 329 15.82 1.86 -20.65
CA LEU A 329 15.40 2.02 -19.25
C LEU A 329 16.37 2.92 -18.48
N THR A 330 17.66 2.89 -18.84
CA THR A 330 18.67 3.82 -18.35
C THR A 330 18.38 5.25 -18.82
N SER A 331 18.04 5.44 -20.09
CA SER A 331 17.66 6.75 -20.62
C SER A 331 16.40 7.29 -19.94
N LEU A 332 15.38 6.44 -19.77
CA LEU A 332 14.16 6.79 -19.05
C LEU A 332 14.46 7.17 -17.59
N SER A 333 15.31 6.39 -16.91
CA SER A 333 15.70 6.65 -15.54
C SER A 333 16.51 7.94 -15.38
N LYS A 334 17.35 8.31 -16.37
CA LYS A 334 18.03 9.61 -16.45
C LYS A 334 17.04 10.77 -16.58
N VAL A 335 15.98 10.62 -17.39
CA VAL A 335 14.92 11.64 -17.52
C VAL A 335 14.11 11.77 -16.23
N VAL A 336 13.68 10.65 -15.65
CA VAL A 336 12.89 10.64 -14.41
C VAL A 336 13.69 11.22 -13.25
N THR A 337 14.95 10.81 -13.10
CA THR A 337 15.80 11.36 -12.02
C THR A 337 16.11 12.83 -12.21
N ALA A 338 16.07 13.39 -13.41
CA ALA A 338 16.32 14.82 -13.64
C ALA A 338 15.31 15.69 -12.87
N LEU A 339 14.08 15.19 -12.66
CA LEU A 339 13.05 15.85 -11.85
C LEU A 339 13.42 15.90 -10.36
N GLY A 340 14.30 15.02 -9.86
CA GLY A 340 14.78 15.07 -8.48
C GLY A 340 15.92 16.05 -8.24
N THR A 341 16.43 16.71 -9.29
CA THR A 341 17.57 17.63 -9.18
C THR A 341 17.17 18.92 -8.47
N THR A 342 18.12 19.56 -7.78
CA THR A 342 17.89 20.83 -7.08
C THR A 342 17.27 21.91 -8.00
N PRO A 343 17.75 22.14 -9.24
CA PRO A 343 17.13 23.14 -10.12
C PRO A 343 15.67 22.81 -10.48
N ALA A 344 15.37 21.54 -10.82
CA ALA A 344 14.02 21.13 -11.19
C ALA A 344 13.02 21.33 -10.03
N VAL A 345 13.46 21.00 -8.82
CA VAL A 345 12.67 21.12 -7.58
C VAL A 345 12.48 22.59 -7.21
N LEU A 346 13.51 23.43 -7.36
CA LEU A 346 13.40 24.88 -7.13
C LEU A 346 12.41 25.54 -8.08
N VAL A 347 12.41 25.18 -9.37
CA VAL A 347 11.44 25.69 -10.35
C VAL A 347 10.01 25.31 -9.95
N ALA A 348 9.78 24.04 -9.58
CA ALA A 348 8.46 23.59 -9.14
C ALA A 348 8.01 24.27 -7.83
N THR A 349 8.94 24.44 -6.88
CA THR A 349 8.71 25.13 -5.61
C THR A 349 8.36 26.59 -5.86
N LEU A 350 9.08 27.28 -6.75
CA LEU A 350 8.81 28.68 -7.10
C LEU A 350 7.44 28.83 -7.78
N ALA A 351 7.10 27.96 -8.72
CA ALA A 351 5.79 27.98 -9.38
C ALA A 351 4.65 27.78 -8.38
N ALA A 352 4.78 26.81 -7.46
CA ALA A 352 3.82 26.58 -6.40
C ALA A 352 3.76 27.75 -5.39
N ALA A 353 4.90 28.36 -5.08
CA ALA A 353 5.00 29.51 -4.19
C ALA A 353 4.30 30.75 -4.78
N VAL A 354 4.53 31.05 -6.06
CA VAL A 354 3.83 32.13 -6.78
C VAL A 354 2.32 31.87 -6.78
N TRP A 355 1.89 30.64 -7.09
CA TRP A 355 0.47 30.28 -7.07
C TRP A 355 -0.17 30.46 -5.69
N LEU A 356 0.48 29.99 -4.61
CA LEU A 356 0.00 30.17 -3.23
C LEU A 356 -0.03 31.64 -2.81
N GLY A 357 1.00 32.41 -3.17
CA GLY A 357 1.09 33.85 -2.90
C GLY A 357 -0.02 34.64 -3.60
N LEU A 358 -0.26 34.38 -4.89
CA LEU A 358 -1.36 35.00 -5.65
C LEU A 358 -2.73 34.66 -5.07
N ARG A 359 -2.89 33.49 -4.44
CA ARG A 359 -4.12 33.06 -3.77
C ARG A 359 -4.19 33.46 -2.29
N ARG A 360 -3.19 34.20 -1.78
CA ARG A 360 -3.07 34.65 -0.38
C ARG A 360 -3.08 33.52 0.65
N HIS A 361 -2.58 32.35 0.27
CA HIS A 361 -2.39 31.19 1.16
C HIS A 361 -1.02 31.26 1.85
N TRP A 362 -0.86 32.25 2.74
CA TRP A 362 0.43 32.61 3.34
C TRP A 362 1.03 31.53 4.25
N LEU A 363 0.20 30.83 5.01
CA LEU A 363 0.68 29.79 5.93
C LEU A 363 1.22 28.58 5.15
N GLU A 364 0.52 28.18 4.08
CA GLU A 364 0.93 27.09 3.20
C GLU A 364 2.17 27.47 2.37
N LEU A 365 2.27 28.73 1.97
CA LEU A 365 3.45 29.28 1.31
C LEU A 365 4.68 29.21 2.22
N VAL A 366 4.55 29.63 3.48
CA VAL A 366 5.65 29.56 4.45
C VAL A 366 6.06 28.11 4.69
N VAL A 367 5.10 27.19 4.88
CA VAL A 367 5.41 25.76 5.05
C VAL A 367 6.12 25.19 3.83
N LEU A 368 5.68 25.52 2.61
CA LEU A 368 6.34 25.09 1.38
C LEU A 368 7.80 25.56 1.32
N LEU A 369 8.05 26.85 1.53
CA LEU A 369 9.38 27.46 1.40
C LEU A 369 10.33 26.99 2.51
N VAL A 370 9.87 27.00 3.76
CA VAL A 370 10.67 26.54 4.92
C VAL A 370 10.95 25.04 4.79
N GLY A 371 9.97 24.23 4.39
CA GLY A 371 10.15 22.80 4.19
C GLY A 371 11.15 22.49 3.08
N ALA A 372 11.05 23.18 1.94
CA ALA A 372 12.01 23.03 0.85
C ALA A 372 13.43 23.43 1.29
N ALA A 373 13.58 24.55 2.00
CA ALA A 373 14.87 24.99 2.53
C ALA A 373 15.49 23.99 3.52
N LEU A 374 14.70 23.48 4.48
CA LEU A 374 15.16 22.49 5.44
C LEU A 374 15.59 21.19 4.76
N ILE A 375 14.89 20.75 3.71
CA ILE A 375 15.28 19.56 2.95
C ILE A 375 16.59 19.80 2.18
N LEU A 376 16.71 20.94 1.49
CA LEU A 376 17.87 21.30 0.67
C LEU A 376 19.14 21.51 1.50
N ILE A 377 19.02 22.04 2.72
CA ILE A 377 20.13 22.28 3.64
C ILE A 377 20.43 21.04 4.48
N GLY A 378 19.41 20.37 5.00
CA GLY A 378 19.57 19.25 5.92
C GLY A 378 20.07 17.97 5.25
N THR A 379 19.76 17.74 3.97
CA THR A 379 20.24 16.55 3.25
C THR A 379 21.78 16.53 3.13
N PRO A 380 22.46 17.60 2.65
CA PRO A 380 23.92 17.65 2.67
C PRO A 380 24.54 17.45 4.06
N ILE A 381 23.97 18.06 5.10
CA ILE A 381 24.46 17.91 6.48
C ILE A 381 24.37 16.45 6.93
N ALA A 382 23.22 15.80 6.70
CA ALA A 382 23.04 14.40 7.03
C ALA A 382 24.02 13.48 6.27
N LYS A 383 24.36 13.84 5.03
CA LYS A 383 25.36 13.12 4.23
C LYS A 383 26.75 13.16 4.85
N GLU A 384 27.17 14.33 5.31
CA GLU A 384 28.47 14.49 5.96
C GLU A 384 28.54 13.77 7.31
N ILE A 385 27.43 13.71 8.05
CA ILE A 385 27.37 13.00 9.35
C ILE A 385 27.50 11.48 9.16
N VAL A 386 26.76 10.92 8.20
CA VAL A 386 26.70 9.46 8.02
C VAL A 386 27.88 8.95 7.20
N ASP A 387 28.39 9.74 6.25
CA ASP A 387 29.54 9.46 5.39
C ASP A 387 29.54 8.07 4.74
N ARG A 388 28.34 7.63 4.31
CA ARG A 388 28.18 6.31 3.70
C ARG A 388 28.74 6.28 2.27
N PRO A 389 29.54 5.25 1.89
CA PRO A 389 30.00 5.07 0.52
C PRO A 389 28.83 4.75 -0.44
N ARG A 390 29.04 5.02 -1.74
CA ARG A 390 28.06 4.72 -2.79
C ARG A 390 28.18 3.26 -3.29
N PRO A 391 27.15 2.74 -3.97
CA PRO A 391 27.26 1.47 -4.66
C PRO A 391 28.28 1.51 -5.79
N ASP A 392 28.89 0.38 -6.08
CA ASP A 392 29.78 0.21 -7.23
C ASP A 392 29.01 0.11 -8.56
N GLY A 393 29.68 0.46 -9.66
CA GLY A 393 29.11 0.32 -11.01
C GLY A 393 28.02 1.34 -11.36
N ALA A 394 28.16 2.58 -10.86
CA ALA A 394 27.25 3.68 -11.16
C ALA A 394 27.10 3.94 -12.67
N LEU A 395 25.87 4.14 -13.13
CA LEU A 395 25.55 4.43 -14.53
C LEU A 395 25.55 5.94 -14.86
N VAL A 396 25.74 6.77 -13.83
CA VAL A 396 25.85 8.24 -13.91
C VAL A 396 26.82 8.73 -12.84
N ASP A 397 27.53 9.82 -13.15
CA ASP A 397 28.44 10.44 -12.20
C ASP A 397 27.67 10.98 -10.99
N ALA A 398 28.14 10.61 -9.79
CA ALA A 398 27.61 11.11 -8.53
C ALA A 398 28.72 11.18 -7.50
N GLY A 399 29.04 12.40 -7.04
CA GLY A 399 30.02 12.64 -5.98
C GLY A 399 29.41 12.60 -4.58
N GLY A 400 30.30 12.51 -3.57
CA GLY A 400 29.99 12.61 -2.15
C GLY A 400 29.20 11.42 -1.56
N PRO A 401 28.84 11.50 -0.27
CA PRO A 401 28.20 10.40 0.45
C PRO A 401 26.82 10.00 -0.10
N SER A 402 26.44 8.75 0.14
CA SER A 402 25.23 8.13 -0.38
C SER A 402 24.00 8.38 0.48
N TYR A 403 24.09 8.27 1.81
CA TYR A 403 22.95 8.41 2.72
C TYR A 403 22.80 9.84 3.27
N PRO A 404 21.59 10.43 3.32
CA PRO A 404 20.38 10.03 2.61
C PRO A 404 20.41 10.49 1.13
N SER A 405 19.58 9.87 0.28
CA SER A 405 19.45 10.28 -1.12
C SER A 405 18.76 11.63 -1.27
N GLY A 406 19.49 12.65 -1.72
CA GLY A 406 18.92 14.00 -1.92
C GLY A 406 17.82 14.07 -2.96
N HIS A 407 17.92 13.32 -4.06
CA HIS A 407 16.83 13.26 -5.04
C HIS A 407 15.54 12.69 -4.45
N ALA A 408 15.66 11.69 -3.58
CA ALA A 408 14.51 11.13 -2.86
C ALA A 408 13.94 12.14 -1.86
N SER A 409 14.78 12.79 -1.05
CA SER A 409 14.35 13.85 -0.11
C SER A 409 13.62 14.99 -0.83
N HIS A 410 14.20 15.49 -1.93
CA HIS A 410 13.61 16.57 -2.72
C HIS A 410 12.26 16.17 -3.30
N SER A 411 12.10 14.90 -3.69
CA SER A 411 10.89 14.44 -4.36
C SER A 411 9.63 14.52 -3.49
N ILE A 412 9.78 14.54 -2.15
CA ILE A 412 8.67 14.76 -1.22
C ILE A 412 8.07 16.16 -1.36
N ILE A 413 8.83 17.14 -1.87
CA ILE A 413 8.31 18.48 -2.18
C ILE A 413 7.19 18.39 -3.24
N TYR A 414 7.31 17.48 -4.23
CA TYR A 414 6.23 17.24 -5.19
C TYR A 414 4.97 16.65 -4.55
N VAL A 415 5.13 15.76 -3.57
CA VAL A 415 4.02 15.21 -2.80
C VAL A 415 3.30 16.31 -2.02
N TRP A 416 4.07 17.21 -1.39
CA TRP A 416 3.52 18.35 -0.68
C TRP A 416 2.78 19.32 -1.62
N ILE A 417 3.37 19.66 -2.78
CA ILE A 417 2.73 20.49 -3.81
C ILE A 417 1.42 19.84 -4.28
N ALA A 418 1.43 18.54 -4.55
CA ALA A 418 0.24 17.78 -4.95
C ALA A 418 -0.85 17.83 -3.87
N LEU A 419 -0.48 17.69 -2.60
CA LEU A 419 -1.40 17.84 -1.46
C LEU A 419 -1.99 19.25 -1.42
N MET A 420 -1.18 20.30 -1.57
CA MET A 420 -1.66 21.68 -1.56
C MET A 420 -2.62 21.98 -2.72
N ILE A 421 -2.31 21.49 -3.92
CA ILE A 421 -3.23 21.60 -5.07
C ILE A 421 -4.54 20.89 -4.77
N SER A 422 -4.48 19.67 -4.23
CA SER A 422 -5.69 18.88 -3.94
C SER A 422 -6.63 19.59 -2.95
N VAL A 423 -6.07 20.23 -1.92
CA VAL A 423 -6.82 20.93 -0.87
C VAL A 423 -7.29 22.32 -1.33
N ARG A 424 -6.42 23.11 -1.96
CA ARG A 424 -6.68 24.54 -2.22
C ARG A 424 -7.31 24.84 -3.57
N ALA A 425 -7.11 23.99 -4.57
CA ALA A 425 -7.76 24.17 -5.87
C ALA A 425 -9.22 23.65 -5.89
N LYS A 426 -9.73 23.08 -4.78
CA LYS A 426 -11.10 22.55 -4.64
C LYS A 426 -11.50 21.61 -5.78
N VAL A 427 -10.57 20.78 -6.24
CA VAL A 427 -10.72 19.91 -7.42
C VAL A 427 -11.71 18.73 -7.23
N GLY A 428 -12.34 18.61 -6.06
CA GLY A 428 -13.19 17.49 -5.68
C GLY A 428 -12.39 16.28 -5.23
N LEU A 429 -13.00 15.40 -4.44
CA LEU A 429 -12.32 14.29 -3.76
C LEU A 429 -11.55 13.38 -4.74
N THR A 430 -12.21 12.92 -5.81
CA THR A 430 -11.61 11.98 -6.77
C THR A 430 -10.39 12.57 -7.48
N ARG A 431 -10.46 13.82 -7.94
CA ARG A 431 -9.33 14.47 -8.62
C ARG A 431 -8.23 14.83 -7.63
N GLY A 432 -8.61 15.28 -6.42
CA GLY A 432 -7.66 15.55 -5.34
C GLY A 432 -6.84 14.32 -4.98
N THR A 433 -7.50 13.18 -4.77
CA THR A 433 -6.83 11.89 -4.52
C THR A 433 -5.93 11.51 -5.70
N ALA A 434 -6.38 11.65 -6.95
CA ALA A 434 -5.56 11.34 -8.11
C ALA A 434 -4.28 12.19 -8.20
N ILE A 435 -4.35 13.48 -7.87
CA ILE A 435 -3.19 14.38 -7.85
C ILE A 435 -2.19 13.96 -6.77
N VAL A 436 -2.66 13.65 -5.56
CA VAL A 436 -1.79 13.17 -4.46
C VAL A 436 -1.13 11.85 -4.83
N VAL A 437 -1.88 10.90 -5.39
CA VAL A 437 -1.34 9.62 -5.87
C VAL A 437 -0.29 9.83 -6.96
N ALA A 438 -0.52 10.76 -7.90
CA ALA A 438 0.47 11.11 -8.92
C ALA A 438 1.75 11.71 -8.32
N GLY A 439 1.62 12.57 -7.30
CA GLY A 439 2.78 13.11 -6.56
C GLY A 439 3.59 12.02 -5.86
N ILE A 440 2.91 11.07 -5.20
CA ILE A 440 3.57 9.92 -4.55
C ILE A 440 4.24 9.02 -5.59
N ALA A 441 3.57 8.71 -6.70
CA ALA A 441 4.12 7.90 -7.78
C ALA A 441 5.35 8.55 -8.41
N LEU A 442 5.35 9.88 -8.59
CA LEU A 442 6.50 10.64 -9.06
C LEU A 442 7.67 10.55 -8.06
N ALA A 443 7.40 10.72 -6.76
CA ALA A 443 8.43 10.61 -5.74
C ALA A 443 9.05 9.20 -5.68
N ALA A 444 8.21 8.17 -5.79
CA ALA A 444 8.63 6.78 -5.90
C ALA A 444 9.52 6.56 -7.14
N ALA A 445 9.09 7.05 -8.32
CA ALA A 445 9.84 6.92 -9.57
C ALA A 445 11.20 7.62 -9.51
N ILE A 446 11.27 8.84 -8.94
CA ILE A 446 12.52 9.58 -8.75
C ILE A 446 13.46 8.79 -7.84
N GLY A 447 13.00 8.32 -6.68
CA GLY A 447 13.85 7.56 -5.76
C GLY A 447 14.33 6.23 -6.35
N LEU A 448 13.42 5.43 -6.90
CA LEU A 448 13.76 4.13 -7.50
C LEU A 448 14.69 4.25 -8.71
N SER A 449 14.58 5.34 -9.49
CA SER A 449 15.53 5.61 -10.57
C SER A 449 16.97 5.78 -10.07
N ARG A 450 17.19 6.28 -8.85
CA ARG A 450 18.53 6.38 -8.25
C ARG A 450 19.11 5.02 -7.90
N VAL A 451 18.27 4.10 -7.43
CA VAL A 451 18.69 2.72 -7.16
C VAL A 451 19.02 2.00 -8.47
N TYR A 452 18.16 2.14 -9.48
CA TYR A 452 18.40 1.57 -10.80
C TYR A 452 19.71 2.07 -11.43
N LEU A 453 20.01 3.37 -11.31
CA LEU A 453 21.26 3.97 -11.78
C LEU A 453 22.48 3.62 -10.90
N ARG A 454 22.29 2.84 -9.84
CA ARG A 454 23.32 2.35 -8.90
C ARG A 454 24.15 3.44 -8.27
N VAL A 455 23.52 4.59 -8.01
CA VAL A 455 24.16 5.70 -7.28
C VAL A 455 23.75 5.77 -5.81
N HIS A 456 22.69 5.05 -5.44
CA HIS A 456 22.12 5.00 -4.10
C HIS A 456 21.58 3.61 -3.83
N TYR A 457 21.68 3.18 -2.58
CA TYR A 457 21.02 1.99 -2.07
C TYR A 457 19.53 2.26 -1.79
N LEU A 458 18.72 1.20 -1.58
CA LEU A 458 17.30 1.36 -1.23
C LEU A 458 17.15 2.09 0.10
N SER A 459 17.98 1.73 1.08
CA SER A 459 18.03 2.37 2.39
C SER A 459 18.33 3.88 2.29
N ASP A 460 19.19 4.32 1.36
CA ASP A 460 19.44 5.76 1.12
C ASP A 460 18.20 6.49 0.61
N VAL A 461 17.45 5.84 -0.29
CA VAL A 461 16.24 6.39 -0.90
C VAL A 461 15.11 6.44 0.13
N THR A 462 14.92 5.36 0.88
CA THR A 462 13.95 5.29 1.98
C THR A 462 14.28 6.32 3.06
N GLY A 463 15.56 6.46 3.45
CA GLY A 463 16.01 7.49 4.37
C GLY A 463 15.74 8.90 3.86
N GLY A 464 15.96 9.16 2.56
CA GLY A 464 15.64 10.44 1.94
C GLY A 464 14.14 10.76 1.95
N TRP A 465 13.29 9.82 1.55
CA TRP A 465 11.83 9.99 1.65
C TRP A 465 11.38 10.21 3.10
N ALA A 466 11.91 9.43 4.04
CA ALA A 466 11.61 9.55 5.46
C ALA A 466 12.02 10.92 6.02
N PHE A 467 13.17 11.45 5.62
CA PHE A 467 13.61 12.80 5.98
C PHE A 467 12.65 13.88 5.43
N GLY A 468 12.30 13.81 4.15
CA GLY A 468 11.37 14.75 3.55
C GLY A 468 9.97 14.72 4.20
N VAL A 469 9.46 13.51 4.50
CA VAL A 469 8.19 13.33 5.22
C VAL A 469 8.26 13.92 6.62
N THR A 470 9.37 13.69 7.35
CA THR A 470 9.61 14.24 8.69
C THR A 470 9.49 15.76 8.70
N VAL A 471 10.19 16.42 7.77
CA VAL A 471 10.20 17.89 7.68
C VAL A 471 8.79 18.44 7.43
N TYR A 472 8.08 17.93 6.42
CA TYR A 472 6.74 18.44 6.10
C TYR A 472 5.69 18.04 7.13
N ALA A 473 5.81 16.88 7.76
CA ALA A 473 4.92 16.47 8.84
C ALA A 473 5.08 17.35 10.09
N LEU A 474 6.32 17.71 10.46
CA LEU A 474 6.59 18.67 11.53
C LEU A 474 5.98 20.03 11.23
N LEU A 475 6.23 20.57 10.03
CA LEU A 475 5.71 21.88 9.64
C LEU A 475 4.18 21.87 9.52
N ALA A 476 3.59 20.77 9.03
CA ALA A 476 2.14 20.59 8.99
C ALA A 476 1.53 20.58 10.41
N ALA A 477 2.15 19.87 11.36
CA ALA A 477 1.70 19.85 12.75
C ALA A 477 1.74 21.26 13.37
N VAL A 478 2.84 22.00 13.16
CA VAL A 478 2.97 23.40 13.61
C VAL A 478 1.92 24.29 12.94
N ALA A 479 1.73 24.16 11.63
CA ALA A 479 0.74 24.90 10.85
C ALA A 479 -0.69 24.69 11.36
N VAL A 480 -1.07 23.44 11.63
CA VAL A 480 -2.38 23.07 12.20
C VAL A 480 -2.55 23.71 13.58
N LEU A 481 -1.54 23.62 14.45
CA LEU A 481 -1.58 24.26 15.78
C LEU A 481 -1.74 25.78 15.69
N VAL A 482 -0.94 26.45 14.85
CA VAL A 482 -1.03 27.90 14.63
C VAL A 482 -2.40 28.30 14.09
N SER A 483 -2.95 27.52 13.16
CA SER A 483 -4.27 27.79 12.58
C SER A 483 -5.38 27.67 13.62
N TYR A 484 -5.27 26.70 14.52
CA TYR A 484 -6.21 26.49 15.61
C TYR A 484 -6.18 27.65 16.62
N PHE A 485 -5.00 28.04 17.11
CA PHE A 485 -4.90 29.15 18.07
C PHE A 485 -5.36 30.49 17.49
N ARG A 486 -5.19 30.71 16.17
CA ARG A 486 -5.73 31.90 15.49
C ARG A 486 -7.25 31.92 15.45
N GLN A 487 -7.90 30.77 15.30
CA GLN A 487 -9.37 30.67 15.24
C GLN A 487 -10.01 30.79 16.63
N ASP A 488 -9.40 30.21 17.66
CA ASP A 488 -9.88 30.34 19.04
C ASP A 488 -9.74 31.76 19.57
N GLY A 489 -8.68 32.49 19.20
CA GLY A 489 -8.53 33.91 19.55
C GLY A 489 -9.61 34.83 18.94
N GLN A 490 -10.20 34.45 17.80
CA GLN A 490 -11.29 35.20 17.16
C GLN A 490 -12.69 34.84 17.68
N ARG A 491 -12.81 33.85 18.58
CA ARG A 491 -14.08 33.46 19.22
C ARG A 491 -14.28 34.09 20.61
N VAL A 492 -13.26 34.80 21.12
CA VAL A 492 -13.24 35.40 22.47
C VAL A 492 -13.45 36.92 22.43
N ASP A 493 -13.39 37.53 21.25
CA ASP A 493 -13.82 38.90 20.95
C ASP A 493 -15.18 38.89 20.24
#